data_AF-A0A397SCV1-F1
#
_entry.id   AF-A0A397SCV1-F1
#
_cell.length_a   1.000
_cell.length_b   1.000
_cell.length_c   1.000
_cell.angle_alpha   90.00
_cell.angle_beta   90.00
_cell.angle_gamma   90.00
#
_symmetry.space_group_name_H-M   'P 1'
#
loop_
_entity.id
_entity.type
_entity.pdbx_description
1 polymer ?
#
loop_
_entity_poly.entity_id
_entity_poly.type
_entity_poly.pdbx_seq_one_letter_code
_entity_poly.pdbx_strand_id
1 'polypeptide(L)'
;TLFCLVKGNTTANAFEVNIEKDKSISHLKKVIKAEKAPEFDNFPADKLRLWKVEIRDDRDDLLSNPILNDRDELLVTREIGDYWTEKPPKRHIHVIVKLPCKCLVQSVIFRHLPS
;
A
#
# COMPACT_ATOMS: atom_id res chain seq x y z
N THR A 1 11.18 -5.83 -8.79
CA THR A 1 11.20 -5.23 -7.44
C THR A 1 10.57 -3.86 -7.47
N LEU A 2 9.67 -3.59 -6.54
CA LEU A 2 9.07 -2.29 -6.28
C LEU A 2 9.28 -1.95 -4.80
N PHE A 3 9.54 -0.69 -4.49
CA PHE A 3 9.55 -0.20 -3.10
C PHE A 3 8.21 0.44 -2.77
N CYS A 4 7.62 -0.01 -1.68
CA CYS A 4 6.32 0.42 -1.20
C CYS A 4 6.47 1.23 0.08
N LEU A 5 5.65 2.26 0.25
CA LEU A 5 5.56 3.05 1.47
C LEU A 5 4.10 3.24 1.86
N VAL A 6 3.80 3.06 3.14
CA VAL A 6 2.47 3.36 3.68
C VAL A 6 2.30 4.87 3.81
N LYS A 7 1.18 5.41 3.31
CA LYS A 7 0.91 6.85 3.37
C LYS A 7 0.95 7.33 4.82
N GLY A 8 1.78 8.34 5.10
CA GLY A 8 1.97 8.91 6.44
C GLY A 8 3.12 8.29 7.24
N ASN A 9 3.78 7.26 6.71
CA ASN A 9 5.01 6.72 7.27
C ASN A 9 6.25 7.40 6.67
N THR A 10 7.39 7.25 7.34
CA THR A 10 8.70 7.70 6.85
C THR A 10 9.38 6.64 5.98
N THR A 11 10.36 7.05 5.17
CA THR A 11 11.17 6.19 4.29
C THR A 11 11.84 5.01 5.01
N ALA A 12 12.18 5.15 6.29
CA ALA A 12 12.69 4.04 7.12
C ALA A 12 11.71 2.85 7.23
N ASN A 13 10.42 3.07 6.95
CA ASN A 13 9.39 2.04 6.94
C ASN A 13 9.04 1.55 5.52
N ALA A 14 9.77 2.01 4.51
CA ALA A 14 9.62 1.50 3.16
C ALA A 14 10.04 0.02 3.12
N PHE A 15 9.35 -0.76 2.30
CA PHE A 15 9.57 -2.19 2.19
C PHE A 15 9.62 -2.61 0.73
N GLU A 16 10.37 -3.69 0.48
CA GLU A 16 10.56 -4.24 -0.84
C GLU A 16 9.43 -5.22 -1.17
N VAL A 17 8.94 -5.17 -2.41
CA VAL A 17 8.03 -6.17 -2.96
C VAL A 17 8.59 -6.73 -4.26
N ASN A 18 8.69 -8.06 -4.31
CA ASN A 18 9.06 -8.80 -5.50
C ASN A 18 7.81 -9.37 -6.17
N ILE A 19 7.57 -8.92 -7.40
CA ILE A 19 6.41 -9.31 -8.20
C ILE A 19 6.80 -9.31 -9.69
N GLU A 20 6.27 -10.29 -10.42
CA GLU A 20 6.47 -10.44 -11.86
C GLU A 20 5.57 -9.46 -12.64
N LYS A 21 5.99 -9.09 -13.86
CA LYS A 21 5.31 -8.06 -14.66
C LYS A 21 3.93 -8.49 -15.17
N ASP A 22 3.72 -9.78 -15.41
CA ASP A 22 2.47 -10.40 -15.87
C ASP A 22 1.43 -10.55 -14.74
N LYS A 23 1.79 -10.28 -13.49
CA LYS A 23 0.85 -10.37 -12.37
C LYS A 23 -0.03 -9.12 -12.31
N SER A 24 -1.24 -9.29 -11.79
CA SER A 24 -2.19 -8.19 -11.64
C SER A 24 -1.89 -7.31 -10.42
N ILE A 25 -2.43 -6.09 -10.43
CA ILE A 25 -2.45 -5.21 -9.26
C ILE A 25 -3.22 -5.86 -8.08
N SER A 26 -4.23 -6.68 -8.36
CA SER A 26 -4.89 -7.46 -7.30
C SER A 26 -3.92 -8.42 -6.60
N HIS A 27 -2.98 -9.02 -7.33
CA HIS A 27 -1.95 -9.88 -6.75
C HIS A 27 -0.96 -9.05 -5.93
N LEU A 28 -0.55 -7.87 -6.42
CA LEU A 28 0.30 -6.94 -5.68
C LEU A 28 -0.28 -6.58 -4.31
N LYS A 29 -1.58 -6.28 -4.23
CA LYS A 29 -2.25 -6.01 -2.94
C LYS A 29 -2.11 -7.17 -1.94
N LYS A 30 -2.18 -8.42 -2.41
CA LYS A 30 -2.02 -9.62 -1.56
C LYS A 30 -0.58 -9.76 -1.07
N VAL A 31 0.40 -9.55 -1.96
CA VAL A 31 1.82 -9.61 -1.61
C VAL A 31 2.17 -8.53 -0.59
N ILE A 32 1.71 -7.29 -0.78
CA ILE A 32 1.89 -6.19 0.18
C ILE A 32 1.31 -6.54 1.55
N LYS A 33 0.10 -7.13 1.59
CA LYS A 33 -0.52 -7.57 2.84
C LYS A 33 0.35 -8.62 3.55
N ALA A 34 0.83 -9.62 2.82
CA ALA A 34 1.65 -10.69 3.39
C ALA A 34 2.99 -10.16 3.92
N GLU A 35 3.65 -9.26 3.18
CA GLU A 35 4.92 -8.65 3.57
C GLU A 35 4.82 -7.85 4.87
N LYS A 36 3.66 -7.22 5.11
CA LYS A 36 3.40 -6.41 6.30
C LYS A 36 2.61 -7.16 7.38
N ALA A 37 2.49 -8.48 7.29
CA ALA A 37 1.92 -9.26 8.38
C ALA A 37 2.82 -9.19 9.63
N PRO A 38 2.26 -9.12 10.84
CA PRO A 38 0.83 -9.18 11.17
C PRO A 38 0.13 -7.80 11.16
N GLU A 39 0.86 -6.71 10.95
CA GLU A 39 0.32 -5.33 10.99
C GLU A 39 -0.88 -5.17 10.04
N PHE A 40 -0.81 -5.82 8.88
CA PHE A 40 -1.81 -5.72 7.82
C PHE A 40 -2.92 -6.79 7.88
N ASP A 41 -2.88 -7.73 8.84
CA ASP A 41 -3.83 -8.85 8.87
C ASP A 41 -5.28 -8.40 9.03
N ASN A 42 -5.47 -7.33 9.82
CA ASN A 42 -6.76 -6.71 10.09
C ASN A 42 -7.37 -5.97 8.89
N PHE A 43 -6.61 -5.81 7.80
CA PHE A 43 -7.08 -5.11 6.60
C PHE A 43 -7.32 -6.11 5.46
N PRO A 44 -8.50 -6.09 4.83
CA PRO A 44 -8.72 -6.86 3.61
C PRO A 44 -7.80 -6.32 2.49
N ALA A 45 -7.11 -7.23 1.78
CA ALA A 45 -6.16 -6.84 0.73
C ALA A 45 -6.84 -6.01 -0.38
N ASP A 46 -8.08 -6.33 -0.73
CA ASP A 46 -8.88 -5.61 -1.74
C ASP A 46 -9.18 -4.15 -1.34
N LYS A 47 -9.20 -3.86 -0.04
CA LYS A 47 -9.46 -2.52 0.51
C LYS A 47 -8.22 -1.63 0.57
N LEU A 48 -7.03 -2.18 0.32
CA LEU A 48 -5.83 -1.38 0.14
C LEU A 48 -5.95 -0.56 -1.14
N ARG A 49 -5.65 0.73 -1.09
CA ARG A 49 -5.53 1.58 -2.28
C ARG A 49 -4.05 1.82 -2.58
N LEU A 50 -3.68 1.75 -3.85
CA LEU A 50 -2.28 1.80 -4.29
C LEU A 50 -2.13 2.88 -5.36
N TRP A 51 -1.08 3.69 -5.29
CA TRP A 51 -0.74 4.68 -6.32
C TRP A 51 0.64 4.40 -6.88
N LYS A 52 0.81 4.55 -8.19
CA LYS A 52 2.13 4.62 -8.80
C LYS A 52 2.74 5.99 -8.47
N VAL A 53 3.96 5.99 -7.96
CA VAL A 53 4.75 7.20 -7.75
C VAL A 53 6.18 6.98 -8.23
N GLU A 54 6.91 8.08 -8.41
CA GLU A 54 8.34 8.07 -8.71
C GLU A 54 9.01 9.16 -7.86
N ILE A 55 9.10 8.91 -6.56
CA ILE A 55 9.63 9.87 -5.59
C ILE A 55 10.93 9.30 -5.03
N ARG A 56 12.01 10.08 -5.06
CA ARG A 56 13.30 9.66 -4.51
C ARG A 56 13.19 9.34 -3.02
N ASP A 57 13.97 8.36 -2.57
CA ASP A 57 14.01 7.93 -1.16
C ASP A 57 14.64 8.97 -0.21
N ASP A 58 15.28 10.01 -0.73
CA ASP A 58 15.85 11.13 0.02
C ASP A 58 14.89 12.33 0.19
N ARG A 59 13.62 12.20 -0.23
CA ARG A 59 12.61 13.27 -0.25
C ARG A 59 11.49 13.04 0.76
N ASP A 60 11.86 12.98 2.04
CA ASP A 60 10.90 12.85 3.15
C ASP A 60 9.85 13.99 3.16
N ASP A 61 10.21 15.17 2.65
CA ASP A 61 9.31 16.31 2.44
C ASP A 61 8.11 15.97 1.54
N LEU A 62 8.36 15.19 0.48
CA LEU A 62 7.34 14.76 -0.47
C LEU A 62 6.62 13.48 -0.02
N LEU A 63 7.33 12.59 0.70
CA LEU A 63 6.83 11.28 1.10
C LEU A 63 5.94 11.31 2.34
N SER A 64 6.12 12.30 3.23
CA SER A 64 5.29 12.43 4.44
C SER A 64 3.83 12.72 4.12
N ASN A 65 3.58 13.50 3.05
CA ASN A 65 2.22 13.76 2.56
C ASN A 65 2.21 13.89 1.03
N PRO A 66 2.28 12.77 0.30
CA PRO A 66 2.34 12.80 -1.15
C PRO A 66 1.04 13.34 -1.71
N ILE A 67 1.15 14.21 -2.72
CA ILE A 67 0.02 14.66 -3.52
C ILE A 67 -0.36 13.51 -4.45
N LEU A 68 -1.47 12.83 -4.15
CA LEU A 68 -1.94 11.67 -4.90
C LEU A 68 -3.14 12.08 -5.75
N ASN A 69 -3.05 11.84 -7.06
CA ASN A 69 -4.18 11.99 -7.96
C ASN A 69 -4.93 10.65 -8.05
N ASP A 70 -6.27 10.67 -8.00
CA ASP A 70 -7.06 9.44 -8.14
C ASP A 70 -6.86 8.80 -9.53
N ARG A 71 -6.44 9.57 -10.55
CA ARG A 71 -6.09 9.04 -11.88
C ARG A 71 -4.84 8.16 -11.88
N ASP A 72 -3.96 8.32 -10.88
CA ASP A 72 -2.73 7.56 -10.74
C ASP A 72 -2.92 6.33 -9.82
N GLU A 73 -4.16 6.10 -9.36
CA GLU A 73 -4.50 4.89 -8.61
C GLU A 73 -4.35 3.66 -9.52
N LEU A 74 -3.65 2.65 -8.99
CA LEU A 74 -3.44 1.39 -9.68
C LEU A 74 -4.77 0.61 -9.75
N LEU A 75 -5.24 0.40 -10.97
CA LEU A 75 -6.43 -0.40 -11.26
C LEU A 75 -6.15 -1.88 -11.06
N VAL A 76 -6.99 -2.55 -10.26
CA VAL A 76 -6.85 -3.97 -9.88
C VAL A 76 -6.86 -4.95 -11.05
N THR A 77 -7.47 -4.55 -12.17
CA THR A 77 -7.62 -5.34 -13.40
C THR A 77 -6.41 -5.29 -14.32
N ARG A 78 -5.47 -4.38 -14.08
CA ARG A 78 -4.27 -4.21 -14.91
C ARG A 78 -3.10 -5.03 -14.38
N GLU A 79 -2.16 -5.28 -15.27
CA GLU A 79 -0.91 -5.96 -14.96
C GLU A 79 0.14 -4.98 -14.42
N ILE A 80 1.15 -5.49 -13.72
CA ILE A 80 2.28 -4.69 -13.25
C ILE A 80 3.04 -4.08 -14.44
N GLY A 81 3.20 -4.85 -15.52
CA GLY A 81 3.86 -4.41 -16.74
C GLY A 81 3.23 -3.18 -17.39
N ASP A 82 1.92 -2.98 -17.24
CA ASP A 82 1.19 -1.82 -17.79
C ASP A 82 1.65 -0.49 -17.17
N TYR A 83 2.08 -0.52 -15.91
CA TYR A 83 2.52 0.67 -15.16
C TYR A 83 4.03 0.84 -15.17
N TRP A 84 4.77 -0.28 -15.18
CA TRP A 84 6.23 -0.32 -15.19
C TRP A 84 6.73 -1.07 -16.43
N THR A 85 6.48 -0.46 -17.59
CA THR A 85 6.94 -0.94 -18.90
C THR A 85 8.47 -1.06 -18.92
N GLU A 86 9.14 -0.01 -18.44
CA GLU A 86 10.59 0.01 -18.21
C GLU A 86 10.96 -0.45 -16.80
N LYS A 87 12.26 -0.54 -16.54
CA LYS A 87 12.76 -0.87 -15.21
C LYS A 87 12.56 0.34 -14.28
N PRO A 88 11.86 0.18 -13.14
CA PRO A 88 11.69 1.28 -12.19
C PRO A 88 13.05 1.82 -11.69
N PRO A 89 13.18 3.14 -11.47
CA PRO A 89 14.44 3.76 -11.08
C PRO A 89 14.86 3.32 -9.67
N LYS A 90 16.17 3.12 -9.47
CA LYS A 90 16.71 2.80 -8.13
C LYS A 90 16.60 4.00 -7.20
N ARG A 91 16.58 3.76 -5.88
CA ARG A 91 16.51 4.81 -4.84
C ARG A 91 15.24 5.67 -4.93
N HIS A 92 14.12 5.02 -5.24
CA HIS A 92 12.81 5.65 -5.31
C HIS A 92 11.77 4.78 -4.60
N ILE A 93 10.78 5.44 -4.01
CA ILE A 93 9.50 4.84 -3.69
C ILE A 93 8.69 4.76 -4.99
N HIS A 94 8.12 3.58 -5.21
CA HIS A 94 7.40 3.25 -6.45
C HIS A 94 5.89 3.16 -6.23
N VAL A 95 5.49 2.78 -5.01
CA VAL A 95 4.08 2.58 -4.66
C VAL A 95 3.77 3.23 -3.32
N ILE A 96 2.74 4.07 -3.29
CA ILE A 96 2.14 4.52 -2.02
C ILE A 96 0.95 3.62 -1.70
N VAL A 97 0.94 3.09 -0.48
CA VAL A 97 -0.12 2.23 0.06
C VAL A 97 -0.98 3.04 1.03
N LYS A 98 -2.27 3.18 0.75
CA LYS A 98 -3.23 3.73 1.71
C LYS A 98 -4.06 2.60 2.29
N LEU A 99 -3.99 2.49 3.61
CA LEU A 99 -4.84 1.59 4.39
C LEU A 99 -6.29 2.12 4.40
N PRO A 100 -7.30 1.24 4.41
CA PRO A 100 -8.67 1.68 4.68
C PRO A 100 -8.73 2.27 6.10
N CYS A 101 -9.51 3.33 6.28
CA CYS A 101 -9.72 3.89 7.62
C CYS A 101 -10.28 2.77 8.52
N LYS A 102 -9.61 2.50 9.65
CA LYS A 102 -10.18 1.65 10.69
C LYS A 102 -11.42 2.37 11.21
N CYS A 103 -12.60 1.99 10.75
CA CYS A 103 -13.80 2.29 11.51
C CYS A 103 -13.67 1.44 12.77
N LEU A 104 -13.29 2.05 13.89
CA LEU A 104 -13.39 1.43 15.20
C LEU A 104 -14.89 1.24 15.44
N VAL A 105 -15.45 0.11 14.97
CA VAL A 105 -16.64 -0.40 15.65
C VAL A 105 -16.13 -0.76 17.04
N GLN A 106 -16.31 0.15 17.99
CA GLN A 106 -16.23 -0.21 19.40
C GLN A 106 -17.20 -1.37 19.54
N SER A 107 -16.68 -2.58 19.75
CA SER A 107 -17.48 -3.69 20.21
C SER A 107 -18.13 -3.19 21.50
N VAL A 108 -19.40 -2.81 21.43
CA VAL A 108 -20.22 -2.57 22.61
C VAL A 108 -20.33 -3.93 23.26
N ILE A 109 -19.43 -4.17 24.21
CA ILE A 109 -19.51 -5.31 25.11
C ILE A 109 -20.76 -5.06 25.96
N PHE A 110 -21.90 -5.62 25.56
CA PHE A 110 -23.00 -5.86 26.48
C PHE A 110 -22.55 -6.94 27.47
N ARG A 111 -21.83 -6.54 28.52
CA ARG A 111 -21.72 -7.36 29.72
C ARG A 111 -23.09 -7.32 30.40
N HIS A 112 -23.78 -8.45 30.32
CA HIS A 112 -24.87 -8.82 31.21
C HIS A 112 -24.53 -8.44 32.67
N LEU A 113 -25.42 -7.71 33.33
CA LEU A 113 -25.51 -7.68 34.79
C LEU A 113 -26.62 -8.65 35.21
N PRO A 114 -26.36 -9.65 36.06
CA PRO A 114 -27.41 -10.41 36.72
C PRO A 114 -28.01 -9.58 37.86
N SER A 115 -29.33 -9.68 38.04
CA SER A 115 -30.02 -9.29 39.28
C SER A 115 -30.09 -10.48 40.22
#